data_AF-Q020C3-F1
#
_entry.id   AF-Q020C3-F1
#
_cell.length_a   1.000
_cell.length_b   1.000
_cell.length_c   1.000
_cell.angle_alpha   90.00
_cell.angle_beta   90.00
_cell.angle_gamma   90.00
#
_symmetry.space_group_name_H-M   'P 1'
#
loop_
_entity.id
_entity.type
_entity.pdbx_description
1 polymer ?
#
loop_
_entity_poly.entity_id
_entity_poly.type
_entity_poly.pdbx_seq_one_letter_code
_entity_poly.pdbx_strand_id
1 'polypeptide(L)'
;MVIAAAARAHDPITTKLTWSKEISRVVYQHCASCHRPAGRAMPLLTYEEARPWAKAIRDEVLNRRMPPWDAVKGVGEFRNDPSLSLPEMDLLVNWVEGGAPEGDPVYLPTVPGVPEPPVEPGGRGREVRDRLTLTAPMTLRAIHPSGAVEVVAALPDGSIKRLLWVRDFRPEWNRSYVLRTPLRLPKGTQLMAYGAPVEIW
;
A
#
# COMPACT_ATOMS: atom_id res chain seq x y z
N MET A 1 36.25 -46.76 6.89
CA MET A 1 36.03 -45.30 6.90
C MET A 1 34.64 -45.06 6.33
N VAL A 2 33.65 -44.80 7.19
CA VAL A 2 32.26 -44.57 6.75
C VAL A 2 32.09 -43.08 6.52
N ILE A 3 31.84 -42.68 5.28
CA ILE A 3 31.51 -41.29 4.94
C ILE A 3 30.00 -41.15 5.19
N ALA A 4 29.63 -40.49 6.28
CA ALA A 4 28.25 -40.08 6.50
C ALA A 4 27.98 -38.85 5.62
N ALA A 5 27.19 -39.03 4.56
CA ALA A 5 26.64 -37.90 3.81
C ALA A 5 25.65 -37.16 4.72
N ALA A 6 25.94 -35.89 5.02
CA ALA A 6 24.96 -35.03 5.69
C ALA A 6 23.77 -34.84 4.75
N ALA A 7 22.66 -35.52 5.04
CA ALA A 7 21.39 -35.26 4.38
C ALA A 7 21.01 -33.80 4.67
N ARG A 8 20.87 -32.98 3.63
CA ARG A 8 20.19 -31.69 3.76
C ARG A 8 18.71 -32.00 3.98
N ALA A 9 18.27 -31.98 5.23
CA ALA A 9 16.85 -31.95 5.52
C ALA A 9 16.29 -30.70 4.86
N HIS A 10 15.39 -30.86 3.88
CA HIS A 10 14.54 -29.77 3.44
C HIS A 10 13.68 -29.37 4.65
N ASP A 11 13.56 -28.07 4.92
CA ASP A 11 12.64 -27.59 5.95
C ASP A 11 11.27 -28.22 5.70
N PRO A 12 10.70 -28.95 6.68
CA PRO A 12 9.45 -29.65 6.47
C PRO A 12 8.36 -28.65 6.14
N ILE A 13 7.52 -28.98 5.16
CA ILE A 13 6.33 -28.17 4.86
C ILE A 13 5.33 -28.40 6.00
N THR A 14 5.11 -27.38 6.82
CA THR A 14 4.23 -27.44 8.00
C THR A 14 2.94 -26.63 7.83
N THR A 15 2.77 -25.97 6.69
CA THR A 15 1.59 -25.17 6.34
C THR A 15 0.78 -25.81 5.21
N LYS A 16 -0.52 -25.47 5.17
CA LYS A 16 -1.40 -25.77 4.03
C LYS A 16 -1.50 -24.61 3.03
N LEU A 17 -0.98 -23.45 3.38
CA LEU A 17 -0.95 -22.27 2.52
C LEU A 17 0.04 -22.50 1.39
N THR A 18 -0.32 -22.14 0.16
CA THR A 18 0.57 -22.31 -0.99
C THR A 18 0.66 -21.04 -1.83
N TRP A 19 1.74 -20.93 -2.60
CA TRP A 19 1.88 -19.87 -3.60
C TRP A 19 0.69 -19.80 -4.54
N SER A 20 0.35 -20.94 -5.14
CA SER A 20 -0.68 -21.04 -6.18
C SER A 20 -2.09 -20.69 -5.68
N LYS A 21 -2.38 -20.83 -4.39
CA LYS A 21 -3.71 -20.59 -3.82
C LYS A 21 -3.82 -19.27 -3.07
N GLU A 22 -3.08 -19.06 -1.99
CA GLU A 22 -3.29 -17.88 -1.16
C GLU A 22 -2.32 -16.75 -1.51
N ILE A 23 -1.03 -17.07 -1.66
CA ILE A 23 0.01 -16.04 -1.60
C ILE A 23 0.14 -15.25 -2.89
N SER A 24 0.04 -15.90 -4.06
CA SER A 24 0.05 -15.19 -5.35
C SER A 24 -1.02 -14.10 -5.39
N ARG A 25 -2.21 -14.34 -4.83
CA ARG A 25 -3.31 -13.35 -4.79
C ARG A 25 -2.93 -12.13 -3.94
N VAL A 26 -2.35 -12.33 -2.77
CA VAL A 26 -1.86 -11.24 -1.89
C VAL A 26 -0.75 -10.46 -2.59
N VAL A 27 0.24 -11.14 -3.18
CA VAL A 27 1.35 -10.50 -3.88
C VAL A 27 0.87 -9.72 -5.11
N TYR A 28 -0.09 -10.26 -5.86
CA TYR A 28 -0.67 -9.62 -7.04
C TYR A 28 -1.43 -8.34 -6.69
N GLN A 29 -2.13 -8.36 -5.56
CA GLN A 29 -2.90 -7.21 -5.11
C GLN A 29 -2.02 -6.08 -4.54
N HIS A 30 -0.99 -6.42 -3.78
CA HIS A 30 -0.28 -5.44 -2.94
C HIS A 30 1.16 -5.14 -3.38
N CYS A 31 1.79 -6.02 -4.17
CA CYS A 31 3.20 -5.92 -4.51
C CYS A 31 3.46 -5.76 -6.01
N ALA A 32 2.62 -6.37 -6.86
CA ALA A 32 2.85 -6.48 -8.30
C ALA A 32 2.88 -5.15 -9.08
N SER A 33 2.43 -4.05 -8.47
CA SER A 33 2.56 -2.73 -9.09
C SER A 33 4.02 -2.29 -9.24
N CYS A 34 4.88 -2.69 -8.30
CA CYS A 34 6.30 -2.34 -8.27
C CYS A 34 7.22 -3.55 -8.48
N HIS A 35 6.87 -4.71 -7.91
CA HIS A 35 7.64 -5.96 -7.93
C HIS A 35 7.31 -6.81 -9.16
N ARG A 36 7.66 -6.29 -10.33
CA ARG A 36 7.39 -6.94 -11.61
C ARG A 36 8.57 -6.80 -12.56
N PRO A 37 8.65 -7.61 -13.64
CA PRO A 37 9.66 -7.41 -14.67
C PRO A 37 9.63 -5.98 -15.21
N ALA A 38 10.81 -5.35 -15.31
CA ALA A 38 10.98 -3.92 -15.63
C ALA A 38 10.26 -2.92 -14.69
N GLY A 39 9.83 -3.38 -13.52
CA GLY A 39 9.30 -2.54 -12.45
C GLY A 39 10.38 -1.79 -11.67
N ARG A 40 9.97 -1.14 -10.58
CA ARG A 40 10.85 -0.34 -9.72
C ARG A 40 11.59 -1.16 -8.65
N ALA A 41 11.30 -2.45 -8.55
CA ALA A 41 11.89 -3.38 -7.60
C ALA A 41 12.14 -4.76 -8.26
N MET A 42 12.77 -5.69 -7.54
CA MET A 42 12.92 -7.06 -8.01
C MET A 42 11.55 -7.70 -8.28
N PRO A 43 11.41 -8.53 -9.33
CA PRO A 43 10.15 -9.16 -9.67
C PRO A 43 9.77 -10.23 -8.62
N LEU A 44 8.47 -10.36 -8.35
CA LEU A 44 7.89 -11.34 -7.43
C LEU A 44 6.62 -11.97 -8.02
N LEU A 45 6.46 -12.02 -9.34
CA LEU A 45 5.19 -12.42 -9.97
C LEU A 45 5.05 -13.93 -10.16
N THR A 46 6.15 -14.68 -10.15
CA THR A 46 6.14 -16.15 -10.17
C THR A 46 6.65 -16.74 -8.86
N TYR A 47 6.42 -18.04 -8.65
CA TYR A 47 6.93 -18.73 -7.48
C TYR A 47 8.46 -18.72 -7.45
N GLU A 48 9.10 -18.98 -8.58
CA GLU A 48 10.56 -18.99 -8.73
C GLU A 48 11.17 -17.62 -8.42
N GLU A 49 10.47 -16.54 -8.79
CA GLU A 49 10.86 -15.18 -8.46
C GLU A 49 10.67 -14.88 -6.97
N ALA A 50 9.54 -15.24 -6.37
CA ALA A 50 9.22 -14.89 -4.99
C ALA A 50 9.92 -15.76 -3.93
N ARG A 51 10.11 -17.06 -4.21
CA ARG A 51 10.62 -18.06 -3.26
C ARG A 51 12.00 -17.74 -2.67
N PRO A 52 12.97 -17.19 -3.42
CA PRO A 52 14.25 -16.74 -2.85
C PRO A 52 14.10 -15.58 -1.85
N TRP A 53 13.06 -14.77 -1.99
CA TRP A 53 12.80 -13.59 -1.15
C TRP A 53 11.84 -13.86 0.01
N ALA A 54 11.35 -15.09 0.19
CA ALA A 54 10.34 -15.45 1.19
C ALA A 54 10.64 -14.88 2.60
N LYS A 55 11.86 -15.06 3.11
CA LYS A 55 12.28 -14.52 4.42
C LYS A 55 12.28 -12.99 4.44
N ALA A 56 12.80 -12.36 3.40
CA ALA A 56 12.80 -10.90 3.27
C ALA A 56 11.37 -10.34 3.19
N ILE A 57 10.47 -10.96 2.41
CA ILE A 57 9.05 -10.57 2.32
C ILE A 57 8.43 -10.56 3.72
N ARG A 58 8.60 -11.65 4.49
CA ARG A 58 8.12 -11.73 5.87
C ARG A 58 8.65 -10.56 6.72
N ASP A 59 9.97 -10.32 6.68
CA ASP A 59 10.60 -9.31 7.53
C ASP A 59 10.14 -7.88 7.14
N GLU A 60 10.05 -7.58 5.84
CA GLU A 60 9.55 -6.29 5.36
C GLU A 60 8.08 -6.05 5.74
N VAL A 61 7.26 -7.09 5.68
CA VAL A 61 5.83 -7.04 6.04
C VAL A 61 5.64 -6.88 7.54
N LEU A 62 6.34 -7.67 8.37
CA LEU A 62 6.27 -7.57 9.83
C LEU A 62 6.72 -6.21 10.34
N ASN A 63 7.74 -5.63 9.71
CA ASN A 63 8.22 -4.29 10.04
C ASN A 63 7.41 -3.16 9.38
N ARG A 64 6.33 -3.48 8.65
CA ARG A 64 5.48 -2.51 7.91
C ARG A 64 6.27 -1.60 6.97
N ARG A 65 7.37 -2.11 6.42
CA ARG A 65 8.16 -1.41 5.40
C ARG A 65 7.63 -1.68 4.00
N MET A 66 6.98 -2.83 3.80
CA MET A 66 6.30 -3.18 2.57
C MET A 66 4.82 -3.54 2.79
N PRO A 67 3.95 -3.16 1.85
CA PRO A 67 4.21 -2.18 0.79
C PRO A 67 4.32 -0.76 1.36
N PRO A 68 5.05 0.16 0.69
CA PRO A 68 5.25 1.50 1.23
C PRO A 68 3.97 2.32 1.27
N TRP A 69 3.64 2.82 2.46
CA TRP A 69 2.53 3.73 2.73
C TRP A 69 2.89 4.70 3.85
N ASP A 70 2.93 5.99 3.54
CA ASP A 70 3.43 7.05 4.42
C ASP A 70 2.31 7.82 5.16
N ALA A 71 1.04 7.57 4.81
CA ALA A 71 -0.08 8.05 5.60
C ALA A 71 -0.23 7.27 6.91
N VAL A 72 -0.40 8.02 8.00
CA VAL A 72 -0.63 7.47 9.33
C VAL A 72 -1.95 6.70 9.35
N LYS A 73 -1.89 5.44 9.79
CA LYS A 73 -3.06 4.58 9.94
C LYS A 73 -4.12 5.23 10.82
N GLY A 74 -5.38 5.16 10.39
CA GLY A 74 -6.53 5.74 11.08
C GLY A 74 -6.80 7.21 10.74
N VAL A 75 -6.00 7.83 9.87
CA VAL A 75 -6.29 9.15 9.30
C VAL A 75 -6.66 9.01 7.83
N GLY A 76 -7.91 9.31 7.51
CA GLY A 76 -8.46 9.14 6.16
C GLY A 76 -8.66 7.68 5.76
N GLU A 77 -9.41 7.48 4.68
CA GLU A 77 -9.60 6.17 4.04
C GLU A 77 -9.34 6.31 2.55
N PHE A 78 -8.40 5.54 2.03
CA PHE A 78 -7.94 5.69 0.66
C PHE A 78 -8.17 4.41 -0.15
N ARG A 79 -8.57 4.56 -1.41
CA ARG A 79 -8.79 3.41 -2.31
C ARG A 79 -7.50 2.84 -2.87
N ASN A 80 -6.43 3.63 -2.87
CA ASN A 80 -5.11 3.27 -3.37
C ASN A 80 -4.09 2.99 -2.26
N ASP A 81 -4.57 2.75 -1.03
CA ASP A 81 -3.75 2.25 0.07
C ASP A 81 -3.38 0.78 -0.20
N PRO A 82 -2.09 0.45 -0.42
CA PRO A 82 -1.67 -0.92 -0.66
C PRO A 82 -1.45 -1.69 0.64
N SER A 83 -1.69 -1.09 1.81
CA SER A 83 -1.39 -1.71 3.10
C SER A 83 -2.10 -3.05 3.27
N LEU A 84 -1.34 -4.02 3.79
CA LEU A 84 -1.87 -5.34 4.13
C LEU A 84 -2.78 -5.26 5.37
N SER A 85 -3.87 -6.01 5.34
CA SER A 85 -4.65 -6.33 6.53
C SER A 85 -3.89 -7.34 7.41
N LEU A 86 -4.28 -7.46 8.69
CA LEU A 86 -3.69 -8.46 9.60
C LEU A 86 -3.80 -9.90 9.05
N PRO A 87 -4.99 -10.35 8.55
CA PRO A 87 -5.09 -11.67 7.94
C PRO A 87 -4.18 -11.88 6.72
N GLU A 88 -4.01 -10.86 5.86
CA GLU A 88 -3.11 -10.98 4.70
C GLU A 88 -1.64 -11.06 5.10
N MET A 89 -1.23 -10.30 6.13
CA MET A 89 0.11 -10.44 6.71
C MET A 89 0.31 -11.84 7.29
N ASP A 90 -0.69 -12.37 8.01
CA ASP A 90 -0.63 -13.72 8.59
C ASP A 90 -0.52 -14.80 7.50
N LEU A 91 -1.18 -14.64 6.35
CA LEU A 91 -1.01 -15.56 5.22
C LEU A 91 0.45 -15.60 4.74
N LEU A 92 1.06 -14.44 4.53
CA LEU A 92 2.46 -14.33 4.10
C LEU A 92 3.41 -14.93 5.14
N VAL A 93 3.26 -14.54 6.40
CA VAL A 93 4.13 -15.02 7.49
C VAL A 93 4.03 -16.54 7.65
N ASN A 94 2.82 -17.09 7.74
CA ASN A 94 2.61 -18.52 7.94
C ASN A 94 3.03 -19.36 6.72
N TRP A 95 2.95 -18.80 5.51
CA TRP A 95 3.50 -19.46 4.32
C TRP A 95 5.03 -19.53 4.39
N VAL A 96 5.70 -18.44 4.76
CA VAL A 96 7.17 -18.39 4.88
C VAL A 96 7.67 -19.31 6.00
N GLU A 97 7.09 -19.23 7.19
CA GLU A 97 7.44 -20.09 8.34
C GLU A 97 7.14 -21.57 8.06
N GLY A 98 6.14 -21.83 7.21
CA GLY A 98 5.74 -23.17 6.81
C GLY A 98 6.56 -23.79 5.67
N GLY A 99 7.69 -23.18 5.29
CA GLY A 99 8.59 -23.70 4.24
C GLY A 99 8.35 -23.12 2.84
N ALA A 100 7.40 -22.19 2.69
CA ALA A 100 7.05 -21.50 1.46
C ALA A 100 6.74 -22.44 0.28
N PRO A 101 5.76 -23.37 0.39
CA PRO A 101 5.44 -24.31 -0.68
C PRO A 101 4.75 -23.64 -1.89
N GLU A 102 5.03 -24.14 -3.08
CA GLU A 102 4.42 -23.66 -4.33
C GLU A 102 2.94 -24.03 -4.45
N GLY A 103 2.62 -25.31 -4.27
CA GLY A 103 1.28 -25.85 -4.48
C GLY A 103 0.99 -26.15 -5.96
N ASP A 104 -0.26 -26.51 -6.26
CA ASP A 104 -0.66 -26.94 -7.60
C ASP A 104 -0.92 -25.72 -8.52
N PRO A 105 -0.22 -25.61 -9.66
CA PRO A 105 -0.36 -24.50 -10.59
C PRO A 105 -1.77 -24.35 -11.17
N VAL A 106 -2.64 -25.38 -11.10
CA VAL A 106 -4.04 -25.27 -11.55
C VAL A 106 -4.83 -24.19 -10.80
N TYR A 107 -4.39 -23.82 -9.60
CA TYR A 107 -5.04 -22.79 -8.78
C TYR A 107 -4.47 -21.37 -8.99
N LEU A 108 -3.39 -21.25 -9.76
CA LEU A 108 -2.75 -19.96 -10.02
C LEU A 108 -3.74 -19.01 -10.70
N PRO A 109 -3.92 -17.80 -10.17
CA PRO A 109 -4.67 -16.78 -10.87
C PRO A 109 -3.84 -16.26 -12.05
N THR A 110 -4.50 -15.61 -13.02
CA THR A 110 -3.82 -14.92 -14.10
C THR A 110 -2.87 -13.86 -13.53
N VAL A 111 -1.62 -13.87 -13.97
CA VAL A 111 -0.64 -12.84 -13.61
C VAL A 111 -1.17 -11.46 -14.04
N PRO A 112 -1.22 -10.46 -13.15
CA PRO A 112 -1.72 -9.14 -13.50
C PRO A 112 -0.87 -8.50 -14.60
N GLY A 113 -1.53 -7.84 -15.55
CA GLY A 113 -0.87 -6.96 -16.52
C GLY A 113 -0.19 -5.76 -15.84
N VAL A 114 0.47 -4.93 -16.65
CA VAL A 114 1.02 -3.64 -16.17
C VAL A 114 -0.13 -2.85 -15.54
N PRO A 115 0.05 -2.27 -14.34
CA PRO A 115 -1.04 -1.54 -13.70
C PRO A 115 -1.38 -0.35 -14.58
N GLU A 116 -2.67 -0.04 -14.68
CA GLU A 116 -3.07 1.23 -15.25
C GLU A 116 -2.44 2.36 -14.42
N PRO A 117 -2.01 3.47 -15.06
CA PRO A 117 -1.55 4.64 -14.33
C PRO A 117 -2.58 5.03 -13.26
N PRO A 118 -2.14 5.53 -12.08
CA PRO A 118 -3.08 6.03 -11.09
C PRO A 118 -4.05 6.99 -11.76
N VAL A 119 -5.36 6.78 -11.56
CA VAL A 119 -6.37 7.71 -12.07
C VAL A 119 -6.14 9.04 -11.37
N GLU A 120 -5.52 9.97 -12.08
CA GLU A 120 -5.34 11.33 -11.61
C GLU A 120 -6.72 11.89 -11.24
N PRO A 121 -6.83 12.58 -10.09
CA PRO A 121 -8.07 13.23 -9.74
C PRO A 121 -8.41 14.27 -10.81
N GLY A 122 -9.43 13.97 -11.63
CA GLY A 122 -9.86 14.88 -12.69
C GLY A 122 -10.32 16.23 -12.15
N GLY A 123 -10.05 17.30 -12.91
CA GLY A 123 -10.40 18.68 -12.54
C GLY A 123 -9.16 19.55 -12.30
N ARG A 124 -9.39 20.81 -11.91
CA ARG A 124 -8.31 21.74 -11.55
C ARG A 124 -8.04 21.64 -10.05
N GLY A 125 -6.84 21.21 -9.68
CA GLY A 125 -6.42 21.16 -8.28
C GLY A 125 -6.30 22.55 -7.67
N ARG A 126 -6.36 22.61 -6.34
CA ARG A 126 -6.24 23.84 -5.55
C ARG A 126 -5.11 23.66 -4.53
N GLU A 127 -4.18 24.59 -4.47
CA GLU A 127 -3.12 24.57 -3.46
C GLU A 127 -3.66 25.02 -2.09
N VAL A 128 -3.25 24.31 -1.04
CA VAL A 128 -3.42 24.68 0.37
C VAL A 128 -2.03 24.72 1.01
N ARG A 129 -1.54 25.92 1.33
CA ARG A 129 -0.22 26.13 1.96
C ARG A 129 -0.30 26.14 3.48
N ASP A 130 -1.15 27.01 4.03
CA ASP A 130 -1.44 27.09 5.47
C ASP A 130 -2.93 26.88 5.72
N ARG A 131 -3.76 27.70 5.08
CA ARG A 131 -5.22 27.65 5.17
C ARG A 131 -5.89 28.06 3.86
N LEU A 132 -6.95 27.34 3.49
CA LEU A 132 -7.87 27.70 2.42
C LEU A 132 -9.31 27.68 2.96
N THR A 133 -10.03 28.79 2.83
CA THR A 133 -11.48 28.83 3.14
C THR A 133 -12.28 28.62 1.88
N LEU A 134 -13.16 27.62 1.86
CA LEU A 134 -13.99 27.32 0.70
C LEU A 134 -15.09 28.38 0.52
N THR A 135 -15.07 29.08 -0.61
CA THR A 135 -16.10 30.08 -0.96
C THR A 135 -17.36 29.47 -1.58
N ALA A 136 -17.28 28.21 -2.00
CA ALA A 136 -18.37 27.38 -2.51
C ALA A 136 -18.16 25.91 -2.05
N PRO A 137 -19.21 25.06 -2.02
CA PRO A 137 -19.04 23.66 -1.70
C PRO A 137 -18.09 22.95 -2.67
N MET A 138 -17.32 21.97 -2.18
CA MET A 138 -16.37 21.18 -2.95
C MET A 138 -16.55 19.70 -2.62
N THR A 139 -16.33 18.81 -3.58
CA THR A 139 -16.19 17.39 -3.32
C THR A 139 -14.72 17.03 -3.36
N LEU A 140 -14.12 16.81 -2.19
CA LEU A 140 -12.73 16.38 -2.07
C LEU A 140 -12.60 14.91 -2.48
N ARG A 141 -11.76 14.64 -3.47
CA ARG A 141 -11.50 13.33 -4.06
C ARG A 141 -10.09 12.85 -3.78
N ALA A 142 -9.12 13.75 -3.76
CA ALA A 142 -7.74 13.40 -3.52
C ALA A 142 -6.95 14.53 -2.87
N ILE A 143 -5.83 14.17 -2.24
CA ILE A 143 -4.86 15.07 -1.63
C ILE A 143 -3.46 14.65 -2.11
N HIS A 144 -2.67 15.58 -2.62
CA HIS A 144 -1.30 15.34 -3.05
C HIS A 144 -0.36 16.23 -2.24
N PRO A 145 0.42 15.66 -1.32
CA PRO A 145 1.37 16.43 -0.53
C PRO A 145 2.67 16.66 -1.29
N SER A 146 3.27 17.83 -1.09
CA SER A 146 4.64 18.13 -1.56
C SER A 146 5.73 17.78 -0.53
N GLY A 147 5.33 17.27 0.63
CA GLY A 147 6.22 16.94 1.75
C GLY A 147 5.46 16.38 2.95
N ALA A 148 6.12 16.29 4.11
CA ALA A 148 5.45 15.90 5.36
C ALA A 148 4.40 16.94 5.76
N VAL A 149 3.18 16.50 6.05
CA VAL A 149 2.03 17.38 6.30
C VAL A 149 0.92 16.68 7.07
N GLU A 150 0.22 17.43 7.91
CA GLU A 150 -1.11 17.08 8.40
C GLU A 150 -2.18 17.97 7.76
N VAL A 151 -3.17 17.36 7.12
CA VAL A 151 -4.29 18.05 6.47
C VAL A 151 -5.56 17.86 7.26
N VAL A 152 -6.21 18.97 7.61
CA VAL A 152 -7.42 18.99 8.44
C VAL A 152 -8.48 19.87 7.80
N ALA A 153 -9.76 19.47 7.91
CA ALA A 153 -10.92 20.28 7.59
C ALA A 153 -11.66 20.68 8.87
N ALA A 154 -11.79 21.97 9.15
CA ALA A 154 -12.75 22.50 10.10
C ALA A 154 -14.03 22.90 9.36
N LEU A 155 -15.14 22.24 9.67
CA LEU A 155 -16.43 22.45 9.02
C LEU A 155 -17.19 23.63 9.67
N PRO A 156 -18.16 24.24 8.95
CA PRO A 156 -18.97 25.33 9.48
C PRO A 156 -19.81 24.96 10.72
N ASP A 157 -20.08 23.66 10.94
CA ASP A 157 -20.77 23.16 12.12
C ASP A 157 -19.86 23.03 13.36
N GLY A 158 -18.58 23.42 13.22
CA GLY A 158 -17.57 23.32 14.29
C GLY A 158 -16.88 21.95 14.35
N SER A 159 -17.31 20.96 13.56
CA SER A 159 -16.64 19.66 13.53
C SER A 159 -15.28 19.72 12.82
N ILE A 160 -14.34 18.89 13.28
CA ILE A 160 -12.99 18.80 12.71
C ILE A 160 -12.78 17.40 12.16
N LYS A 161 -12.32 17.32 10.91
CA LYS A 161 -11.95 16.07 10.24
C LYS A 161 -10.48 16.07 9.87
N ARG A 162 -9.72 15.11 10.36
CA ARG A 162 -8.34 14.85 9.89
C ARG A 162 -8.43 14.08 8.58
N LEU A 163 -7.85 14.64 7.52
CA LEU A 163 -8.03 14.14 6.15
C LEU A 163 -6.84 13.33 5.66
N LEU A 164 -5.63 13.77 5.99
CA LEU A 164 -4.38 13.10 5.65
C LEU A 164 -3.34 13.46 6.71
N TRP A 165 -2.48 12.51 7.07
CA TRP A 165 -1.30 12.82 7.87
C TRP A 165 -0.11 12.01 7.37
N VAL A 166 0.87 12.70 6.80
CA VAL A 166 2.12 12.13 6.29
C VAL A 166 3.26 12.65 7.16
N ARG A 167 3.95 11.73 7.85
CA ARG A 167 5.05 12.08 8.76
C ARG A 167 6.41 11.94 8.08
N ASP A 168 6.66 10.77 7.52
CA ASP A 168 7.96 10.41 6.94
C ASP A 168 7.86 10.42 5.42
N PHE A 169 7.66 11.61 4.85
CA PHE A 169 7.50 11.80 3.41
C PHE A 169 8.74 11.33 2.65
N ARG A 170 8.53 10.53 1.60
CA ARG A 170 9.58 9.97 0.76
C ARG A 170 9.38 10.39 -0.70
N PRO A 171 10.22 11.28 -1.25
CA PRO A 171 10.04 11.79 -2.62
C PRO A 171 9.99 10.69 -3.69
N GLU A 172 10.71 9.59 -3.50
CA GLU A 172 10.72 8.42 -4.39
C GLU A 172 9.35 7.71 -4.50
N TRP A 173 8.47 7.95 -3.53
CA TRP A 173 7.14 7.36 -3.40
C TRP A 173 6.02 8.39 -3.51
N ASN A 174 6.34 9.62 -3.93
CA ASN A 174 5.38 10.70 -4.04
C ASN A 174 4.15 10.27 -4.86
N ARG A 175 2.96 10.47 -4.29
CA ARG A 175 1.69 9.98 -4.81
C ARG A 175 0.52 10.81 -4.32
N SER A 176 -0.56 10.76 -5.09
CA SER A 176 -1.86 11.28 -4.66
C SER A 176 -2.59 10.27 -3.77
N TYR A 177 -3.15 10.76 -2.67
CA TYR A 177 -3.97 10.00 -1.74
C TYR A 177 -5.44 10.13 -2.15
N VAL A 178 -5.99 9.08 -2.77
CA VAL A 178 -7.33 9.15 -3.33
C VAL A 178 -8.34 8.58 -2.35
N LEU A 179 -9.27 9.42 -1.90
CA LEU A 179 -10.28 9.04 -0.93
C LEU A 179 -11.12 7.88 -1.44
N ARG A 180 -11.34 6.88 -0.58
CA ARG A 180 -12.23 5.73 -0.84
C ARG A 180 -13.66 6.21 -1.08
N THR A 181 -14.11 7.15 -0.26
CA THR A 181 -15.39 7.83 -0.42
C THR A 181 -15.13 9.33 -0.57
N PRO A 182 -15.42 9.93 -1.74
CA PRO A 182 -15.28 11.37 -1.92
C PRO A 182 -16.04 12.16 -0.85
N LEU A 183 -15.38 13.15 -0.25
CA LEU A 183 -15.91 13.89 0.88
C LEU A 183 -16.51 15.22 0.41
N ARG A 184 -17.82 15.41 0.61
CA ARG A 184 -18.46 16.71 0.35
C ARG A 184 -18.15 17.69 1.48
N LEU A 185 -17.44 18.75 1.14
CA LEU A 185 -17.10 19.87 2.02
C LEU A 185 -18.02 21.05 1.73
N PRO A 186 -18.78 21.56 2.72
CA PRO A 186 -19.65 22.71 2.53
C PRO A 186 -18.82 24.01 2.34
N LYS A 187 -19.48 25.04 1.77
CA LYS A 187 -18.98 26.42 1.80
C LYS A 187 -18.66 26.81 3.25
N GLY A 188 -17.57 27.53 3.45
CA GLY A 188 -17.10 27.97 4.76
C GLY A 188 -16.16 26.96 5.45
N THR A 189 -16.00 25.75 4.91
CA THR A 189 -14.97 24.82 5.40
C THR A 189 -13.60 25.46 5.31
N GLN A 190 -12.82 25.37 6.39
CA GLN A 190 -11.43 25.75 6.44
C GLN A 190 -10.55 24.51 6.30
N LEU A 191 -9.85 24.40 5.18
CA LEU A 191 -8.82 23.39 4.97
C LEU A 191 -7.49 23.94 5.47
N MET A 192 -6.78 23.17 6.28
CA MET A 192 -5.52 23.57 6.90
C MET A 192 -4.47 22.52 6.57
N ALA A 193 -3.29 22.99 6.17
CA ALA A 193 -2.11 22.16 5.95
C ALA A 193 -1.06 22.58 6.98
N TYR A 194 -0.73 21.66 7.89
CA TYR A 194 0.32 21.86 8.88
C TYR A 194 1.58 21.16 8.38
N GLY A 195 2.50 21.93 7.79
CA GLY A 195 3.73 21.42 7.19
C GLY A 195 3.87 21.83 5.74
N ALA A 196 4.13 20.87 4.86
CA ALA A 196 4.27 21.13 3.44
C ALA A 196 2.92 21.50 2.77
N PRO A 197 2.94 22.31 1.69
CA PRO A 197 1.74 22.54 0.89
C PRO A 197 1.17 21.26 0.30
N VAL A 198 -0.14 21.26 0.10
CA VAL A 198 -0.85 20.18 -0.60
C VAL A 198 -1.66 20.72 -1.77
N GLU A 199 -1.81 19.90 -2.79
CA GLU A 199 -2.83 20.09 -3.82
C GLU A 199 -4.04 19.21 -3.49
N ILE A 200 -5.25 19.76 -3.68
CA ILE A 200 -6.52 19.06 -3.46
C ILE A 200 -7.41 19.15 -4.69
N TRP A 201 -8.21 18.11 -4.93
CA TRP A 201 -9.16 18.02 -6.06
C TRP A 201 -10.54 17.60 -5.59
#